data_AF-A0A922D2M4-F1
#
_entry.id   AF-A0A922D2M4-F1
#
_cell.length_a   1.000
_cell.length_b   1.000
_cell.length_c   1.000
_cell.angle_alpha   90.00
_cell.angle_beta   90.00
_cell.angle_gamma   90.00
#
_symmetry.space_group_name_H-M   'P 1'
#
loop_
_entity.id
_entity.type
_entity.pdbx_description
1 polymer ?
#
loop_
_entity_poly.entity_id
_entity_poly.type
_entity_poly.pdbx_seq_one_letter_code
_entity_poly.pdbx_strand_id
1 'polypeptide(L)'
;MVMGNRFSNRRTDWCEPIELRPVPFPLVDQFRSRKMKLTEYALNQFNNLDFFYISLVDGFNVPMEFSPISNGCTRGIRCIADINGQCPNELRAPHGCNNPCTVFKTDQYCCNSGSCNPTNYSRFFKDRCPDAYSYPKDDQTSTFTCKGGTNYKVVFCP
;
A
#
# COMPACT_ATOMS: atom_id res chain seq x y z
N MET A 1 -11.76 16.94 -19.41
CA MET A 1 -10.71 17.57 -18.60
C MET A 1 -10.30 16.54 -17.56
N VAL A 2 -9.19 15.83 -17.78
CA VAL A 2 -8.76 14.76 -16.87
C VAL A 2 -7.71 15.38 -15.94
N MET A 3 -8.03 15.45 -14.65
CA MET A 3 -7.03 15.77 -13.63
C MET A 3 -6.04 14.61 -13.58
N GLY A 4 -4.77 14.88 -13.90
CA GLY A 4 -3.70 13.88 -13.89
C GLY A 4 -2.60 14.28 -12.91
N ASN A 5 -2.15 13.33 -12.11
CA ASN A 5 -1.05 13.53 -11.18
C ASN A 5 0.28 13.52 -11.94
N ARG A 6 1.06 14.61 -11.85
CA ARG A 6 2.45 14.63 -12.31
C ARG A 6 3.33 14.03 -11.22
N PHE A 7 3.52 12.72 -11.24
CA PHE A 7 4.48 12.06 -10.36
C PHE A 7 5.89 12.19 -10.91
N SER A 8 6.72 12.96 -10.21
CA SER A 8 8.12 13.16 -10.53
C SER A 8 8.99 11.99 -10.05
N ASN A 9 10.06 11.72 -10.79
CA ASN A 9 10.96 10.58 -10.63
C ASN A 9 12.03 10.80 -9.54
N ARG A 10 11.75 11.62 -8.53
CA ARG A 10 12.66 11.90 -7.41
C ARG A 10 12.01 11.51 -6.09
N ARG A 11 12.82 10.91 -5.21
CA ARG A 11 12.43 10.35 -3.90
C ARG A 11 11.74 11.38 -2.98
N THR A 12 11.92 12.67 -3.27
CA THR A 12 11.39 13.84 -2.55
C THR A 12 9.99 14.27 -2.98
N ASP A 13 9.57 14.00 -4.22
CA ASP A 13 8.38 14.64 -4.80
C ASP A 13 7.07 13.89 -4.49
N TRP A 14 7.16 12.77 -3.78
CA TRP A 14 6.00 11.99 -3.30
C TRP A 14 5.54 12.40 -1.90
N CYS A 15 6.32 13.26 -1.23
CA CYS A 15 6.02 13.82 0.09
C CYS A 15 5.65 15.32 0.01
N GLU A 16 5.66 15.94 -1.17
CA GLU A 16 5.23 17.33 -1.37
C GLU A 16 3.71 17.42 -1.62
N PRO A 17 3.04 18.54 -1.25
CA PRO A 17 1.64 18.76 -1.57
C PRO A 17 1.42 18.75 -3.09
N ILE A 18 0.52 17.87 -3.55
CA ILE A 18 0.22 17.68 -4.97
C ILE A 18 -0.49 18.94 -5.51
N GLU A 19 0.21 19.79 -6.25
CA GLU A 19 -0.44 20.81 -7.10
C GLU A 19 -1.01 20.17 -8.36
N LEU A 20 -2.34 20.20 -8.49
CA LEU A 20 -3.04 19.77 -9.71
C LEU A 20 -2.79 20.76 -10.85
N ARG A 21 -1.90 20.40 -11.79
CA ARG A 21 -1.73 21.16 -13.05
C ARG A 21 -2.11 20.30 -14.26
N PRO A 22 -2.77 20.86 -15.28
CA PRO A 22 -3.16 20.13 -16.49
C PRO A 22 -1.93 19.70 -17.30
N VAL A 23 -1.85 18.42 -17.69
CA VAL A 23 -0.77 17.85 -18.53
C VAL A 23 -1.29 17.49 -19.94
N PRO A 24 -0.53 17.78 -21.01
CA PRO A 24 -0.91 17.43 -22.39
C PRO A 24 -0.89 15.92 -22.67
N PHE A 25 -1.79 15.49 -23.57
CA PHE A 25 -2.09 14.10 -23.93
C PHE A 25 -0.95 13.17 -24.42
N PRO A 26 0.21 13.60 -24.96
CA PRO A 26 1.19 12.63 -25.48
C PRO A 26 2.08 11.95 -24.43
N LEU A 27 1.99 12.29 -23.14
CA LEU A 27 2.83 11.70 -22.07
C LEU A 27 2.14 10.62 -21.22
N VAL A 28 0.90 10.25 -21.57
CA VAL A 28 0.05 9.36 -20.76
C VAL A 28 0.53 7.89 -20.78
N ASP A 29 1.29 7.48 -21.79
CA ASP A 29 1.72 6.08 -21.95
C ASP A 29 2.95 5.68 -21.11
N GLN A 30 3.66 6.62 -20.48
CA GLN A 30 4.78 6.28 -19.57
C GLN A 30 4.33 6.04 -18.12
N PHE A 31 3.03 6.22 -17.83
CA PHE A 31 2.45 6.04 -16.50
C PHE A 31 1.76 4.68 -16.29
N ARG A 32 1.69 3.82 -17.32
CA ARG A 32 0.94 2.54 -17.29
C ARG A 32 1.65 1.36 -16.60
N SER A 33 2.61 1.57 -15.70
CA SER A 33 3.16 0.44 -14.92
C SER A 33 3.87 0.78 -13.61
N ARG A 34 3.39 1.76 -12.85
CA ARG A 34 3.88 1.97 -11.48
C ARG A 34 2.92 1.36 -10.49
N LYS A 35 3.04 0.05 -10.30
CA LYS A 35 2.42 -0.68 -9.19
C LYS A 35 2.90 -0.04 -7.89
N MET A 36 1.97 0.57 -7.16
CA MET A 36 2.20 1.46 -6.03
C MET A 36 1.32 0.98 -4.89
N LYS A 37 1.78 1.22 -3.66
CA LYS A 37 1.10 0.87 -2.41
C LYS A 37 -0.41 1.13 -2.52
N LEU A 38 -1.19 0.08 -2.30
CA LEU A 38 -2.64 0.14 -2.39
C LEU A 38 -3.21 0.27 -0.98
N THR A 39 -3.83 1.42 -0.71
CA THR A 39 -4.71 1.57 0.45
C THR A 39 -6.09 1.16 0.00
N GLU A 40 -6.58 0.04 0.53
CA GLU A 40 -7.96 -0.38 0.30
C GLU A 40 -8.74 -0.18 1.60
N TYR A 41 -9.95 0.34 1.45
CA TYR A 41 -10.89 0.50 2.54
C TYR A 41 -12.25 0.00 2.09
N ALA A 42 -12.95 -0.68 2.98
CA ALA A 42 -14.31 -1.15 2.75
C ALA A 42 -15.19 -0.58 3.87
N LEU A 43 -15.86 0.53 3.57
CA LEU A 43 -16.72 1.22 4.52
C LEU A 43 -18.07 0.52 4.64
N ASN A 44 -18.60 0.49 5.85
CA ASN A 44 -19.93 0.04 6.20
C ASN A 44 -20.30 -1.34 5.59
N GLN A 45 -19.45 -2.35 5.81
CA GLN A 45 -19.63 -3.66 5.20
C GLN A 45 -20.51 -4.56 6.06
N PHE A 46 -19.91 -5.26 7.02
CA PHE A 46 -20.59 -6.22 7.88
C PHE A 46 -20.88 -5.60 9.25
N ASN A 47 -22.12 -5.73 9.72
CA ASN A 47 -22.54 -5.31 11.06
C ASN A 47 -22.27 -3.82 11.39
N ASN A 48 -22.41 -2.93 10.41
CA ASN A 48 -22.08 -1.50 10.52
C ASN A 48 -20.64 -1.25 11.01
N LEU A 49 -19.68 -2.06 10.54
CA LEU A 49 -18.26 -1.86 10.78
C LEU A 49 -17.57 -1.43 9.49
N ASP A 50 -16.61 -0.52 9.66
CA ASP A 50 -15.67 -0.10 8.63
C ASP A 50 -14.44 -1.00 8.73
N PHE A 51 -14.07 -1.64 7.62
CA PHE A 51 -12.87 -2.47 7.51
C PHE A 51 -11.82 -1.69 6.74
N PHE A 52 -10.61 -1.60 7.30
CA PHE A 52 -9.53 -0.83 6.70
C PHE A 52 -8.20 -1.53 6.90
N TYR A 53 -7.33 -1.41 5.89
CA TYR A 53 -6.03 -2.04 5.89
C TYR A 53 -5.05 -1.32 4.96
N ILE A 54 -3.75 -1.55 5.18
CA ILE A 54 -2.69 -1.15 4.25
C ILE A 54 -2.18 -2.41 3.56
N SER A 55 -2.09 -2.40 2.24
CA SER A 55 -1.56 -3.53 1.46
C SER A 55 -0.21 -3.25 0.84
N LEU A 56 0.73 -4.19 1.06
CA LEU A 56 2.05 -4.26 0.42
C LEU A 56 2.12 -5.39 -0.62
N VAL A 57 0.97 -6.00 -0.97
CA VAL A 57 0.86 -7.09 -1.95
C VAL A 57 1.17 -6.63 -3.38
N ASP A 58 0.95 -5.34 -3.68
CA ASP A 58 1.38 -4.71 -4.95
C ASP A 58 2.74 -4.01 -4.86
N GLY A 59 3.40 -4.07 -3.69
CA GLY A 59 4.68 -3.42 -3.42
C GLY A 59 4.59 -2.19 -2.52
N PHE A 60 5.74 -1.58 -2.27
CA PHE A 60 5.91 -0.41 -1.43
C PHE A 60 6.72 0.66 -2.16
N ASN A 61 6.36 1.91 -1.96
CA ASN A 61 7.10 3.04 -2.50
C ASN A 61 7.18 4.22 -1.52
N VAL A 62 6.11 4.50 -0.78
CA VAL A 62 6.02 5.66 0.11
C VAL A 62 5.57 5.22 1.52
N PRO A 63 6.25 5.71 2.58
CA PRO A 63 5.79 5.59 3.97
C PRO A 63 4.36 6.11 4.13
N MET A 64 3.52 5.41 4.88
CA MET A 64 2.12 5.81 5.04
C MET A 64 1.60 5.49 6.43
N GLU A 65 0.78 6.39 6.94
CA GLU A 65 -0.07 6.18 8.11
C GLU A 65 -1.55 6.23 7.68
N PHE A 66 -2.34 5.30 8.18
CA PHE A 66 -3.78 5.25 8.03
C PHE A 66 -4.38 5.10 9.42
N SER A 67 -4.90 6.20 9.97
CA SER A 67 -5.40 6.22 11.34
C SER A 67 -6.84 6.74 11.39
N PRO A 68 -7.71 6.14 12.22
CA PRO A 68 -9.00 6.74 12.54
C PRO A 68 -8.82 8.03 13.36
N ILE A 69 -9.75 8.98 13.19
CA ILE A 69 -9.76 10.27 13.91
C ILE A 69 -11.09 10.55 14.64
N SER A 70 -12.07 9.64 14.56
CA SER A 70 -13.38 9.81 15.22
C SER A 70 -13.94 8.48 15.76
N ASN A 71 -15.15 8.54 16.34
CA ASN A 71 -15.93 7.39 16.82
C ASN A 71 -15.26 6.47 17.86
N GLY A 72 -14.28 7.01 18.59
CA GLY A 72 -13.55 6.28 19.63
C GLY A 72 -12.64 5.18 19.10
N CYS A 73 -12.43 5.10 17.79
CA CYS A 73 -11.46 4.18 17.21
C CYS A 73 -10.07 4.83 17.27
N THR A 74 -9.13 4.19 17.94
CA THR A 74 -7.79 4.74 18.19
C THR A 74 -6.66 3.92 17.55
N ARG A 75 -6.95 2.68 17.16
CA ARG A 75 -5.96 1.79 16.54
C ARG A 75 -5.89 2.05 15.05
N GLY A 76 -4.83 2.75 14.63
CA GLY A 76 -4.47 2.96 13.23
C GLY A 76 -3.37 2.00 12.76
N ILE A 77 -2.97 2.16 11.51
CA ILE A 77 -1.95 1.38 10.82
C ILE A 77 -0.83 2.32 10.39
N ARG A 78 0.42 1.99 10.73
CA ARG A 78 1.58 2.80 10.36
C ARG A 78 2.64 1.93 9.72
N CYS A 79 3.05 2.30 8.52
CA CYS A 79 4.10 1.61 7.78
C CYS A 79 5.11 2.67 7.32
N ILE A 80 6.06 2.97 8.23
CA ILE A 80 7.05 4.05 8.11
C ILE A 80 8.49 3.55 7.99
N ALA A 81 8.70 2.23 7.97
CA ALA A 81 10.01 1.64 7.83
C ALA A 81 10.62 1.92 6.45
N ASP A 82 11.96 1.97 6.38
CA ASP A 82 12.70 2.12 5.14
C ASP A 82 12.75 0.80 4.36
N ILE A 83 11.61 0.44 3.77
CA ILE A 83 11.47 -0.73 2.90
C ILE A 83 12.26 -0.52 1.59
N ASN A 84 12.33 0.70 1.08
CA ASN A 84 13.00 0.98 -0.19
C ASN A 84 14.53 0.80 -0.09
N GLY A 85 15.15 1.32 0.97
CA GLY A 85 16.60 1.19 1.18
C GLY A 85 17.02 -0.24 1.51
N GLN A 86 16.14 -1.00 2.18
CA GLN A 86 16.40 -2.38 2.60
C GLN A 86 15.81 -3.42 1.65
N CYS A 87 15.24 -3.00 0.53
CA CYS A 87 14.56 -3.90 -0.40
C CYS A 87 15.53 -4.97 -0.92
N PRO A 88 15.16 -6.28 -0.85
CA PRO A 88 15.92 -7.36 -1.47
C PRO A 88 16.17 -7.08 -2.94
N ASN A 89 17.36 -7.43 -3.44
CA ASN A 89 17.79 -7.06 -4.79
C ASN A 89 16.85 -7.58 -5.88
N GLU A 90 16.25 -8.74 -5.65
CA GLU A 90 15.29 -9.40 -6.53
C GLU A 90 13.97 -8.65 -6.65
N LEU A 91 13.63 -7.86 -5.63
CA LEU A 91 12.38 -7.11 -5.52
C LEU A 91 12.54 -5.61 -5.81
N ARG A 92 13.78 -5.14 -6.00
CA ARG A 92 14.05 -3.72 -6.23
C ARG A 92 13.39 -3.23 -7.51
N ALA A 93 12.68 -2.12 -7.40
CA ALA A 93 12.07 -1.41 -8.51
C ALA A 93 12.54 0.05 -8.54
N PRO A 94 12.47 0.74 -9.70
CA PRO A 94 12.69 2.17 -9.73
C PRO A 94 11.73 2.89 -8.77
N HIS A 95 12.29 3.53 -7.74
CA HIS A 95 11.56 4.27 -6.70
C HIS A 95 10.64 3.43 -5.80
N GLY A 96 10.91 2.13 -5.65
CA GLY A 96 10.11 1.27 -4.79
C GLY A 96 10.69 -0.13 -4.54
N CYS A 97 9.90 -0.94 -3.86
CA CYS A 97 10.13 -2.36 -3.62
C CYS A 97 8.90 -3.14 -4.05
N ASN A 98 9.01 -3.94 -5.10
CA ASN A 98 7.91 -4.77 -5.59
C ASN A 98 7.62 -5.93 -4.63
N ASN A 99 6.39 -6.41 -4.63
CA ASN A 99 6.06 -7.66 -3.96
C ASN A 99 6.54 -8.86 -4.80
N PRO A 100 6.92 -9.99 -4.17
CA PRO A 100 7.27 -11.20 -4.90
C PRO A 100 6.18 -11.70 -5.86
N CYS A 101 4.88 -11.47 -5.59
CA CYS A 101 3.84 -11.82 -6.57
C CYS A 101 4.00 -11.02 -7.88
N THR A 102 4.27 -9.72 -7.78
CA THR A 102 4.47 -8.85 -8.95
C THR A 102 5.67 -9.28 -9.79
N VAL A 103 6.76 -9.70 -9.12
CA VAL A 103 8.03 -10.07 -9.77
C VAL A 103 7.97 -11.49 -10.33
N PHE A 104 7.66 -12.47 -9.48
CA PHE A 104 7.79 -13.89 -9.82
C PHE A 104 6.52 -14.46 -10.45
N LYS A 105 5.34 -13.89 -10.18
CA LYS A 105 4.04 -14.30 -10.73
C LYS A 105 3.72 -15.79 -10.53
N THR A 106 4.24 -16.40 -9.46
CA THR A 106 3.97 -17.79 -9.11
C THR A 106 2.88 -17.88 -8.05
N ASP A 107 2.16 -19.01 -8.03
CA ASP A 107 1.09 -19.26 -7.07
C ASP A 107 1.58 -19.25 -5.61
N GLN A 108 2.85 -19.58 -5.38
CA GLN A 108 3.48 -19.46 -4.06
C GLN A 108 3.38 -18.04 -3.47
N TYR A 109 3.45 -17.00 -4.32
CA TYR A 109 3.44 -15.60 -3.89
C TYR A 109 2.11 -14.90 -4.18
N CYS A 110 1.46 -15.25 -5.29
CA CYS A 110 0.20 -14.65 -5.72
C CYS A 110 -1.03 -15.35 -5.16
N CYS A 111 -0.89 -16.58 -4.67
CA CYS A 111 -1.94 -17.32 -3.99
C CYS A 111 -3.24 -17.46 -4.80
N ASN A 112 -3.13 -17.53 -6.14
CA ASN A 112 -4.28 -17.72 -7.03
C ASN A 112 -4.94 -19.10 -6.83
N SER A 113 -4.14 -20.10 -6.48
CA SER A 113 -4.58 -21.46 -6.24
C SER A 113 -3.81 -22.08 -5.06
N GLY A 114 -4.42 -23.04 -4.37
CA GLY A 114 -3.77 -23.80 -3.30
C GLY A 114 -3.59 -23.09 -1.95
N SER A 115 -2.68 -23.64 -1.14
CA SER A 115 -2.32 -23.12 0.18
C SER A 115 -1.32 -21.96 0.04
N CYS A 116 -1.59 -20.90 0.77
CA CYS A 116 -0.81 -19.66 0.73
C CYS A 116 -0.16 -19.50 2.10
N ASN A 117 1.17 -19.62 2.15
CA ASN A 117 1.94 -19.56 3.39
C ASN A 117 2.90 -18.36 3.36
N PRO A 118 3.27 -17.82 4.53
CA PRO A 118 4.30 -16.80 4.62
C PRO A 118 5.62 -17.26 3.98
N THR A 119 6.18 -16.42 3.14
CA THR A 119 7.46 -16.63 2.46
C THR A 119 8.55 -15.75 3.09
N ASN A 120 9.81 -15.95 2.71
CA ASN A 120 10.90 -15.10 3.20
C ASN A 120 10.72 -13.63 2.75
N TYR A 121 10.18 -13.42 1.54
CA TYR A 121 9.88 -12.09 1.03
C TYR A 121 8.68 -11.44 1.73
N SER A 122 7.60 -12.18 1.99
CA SER A 122 6.48 -11.61 2.73
C SER A 122 6.86 -11.29 4.19
N ARG A 123 7.66 -12.15 4.83
CA ARG A 123 8.24 -11.86 6.16
C ARG A 123 9.07 -10.58 6.18
N PHE A 124 9.87 -10.32 5.14
CA PHE A 124 10.62 -9.06 5.03
C PHE A 124 9.73 -7.81 5.13
N PHE A 125 8.57 -7.81 4.46
CA PHE A 125 7.60 -6.72 4.56
C PHE A 125 6.89 -6.71 5.91
N LYS A 126 6.54 -7.88 6.45
CA LYS A 126 5.84 -8.03 7.72
C LYS A 126 6.66 -7.56 8.92
N ASP A 127 7.95 -7.88 8.94
CA ASP A 127 8.86 -7.45 10.01
C ASP A 127 9.00 -5.92 10.08
N ARG A 128 8.84 -5.25 8.93
CA ARG A 128 8.95 -3.78 8.80
C ARG A 128 7.62 -3.06 8.99
N CYS A 129 6.53 -3.70 8.59
CA CYS A 129 5.17 -3.19 8.70
C CYS A 129 4.24 -4.32 9.19
N PRO A 130 4.24 -4.61 10.50
CA PRO A 130 3.51 -5.76 11.07
C PRO A 130 2.00 -5.63 10.90
N ASP A 131 1.48 -4.40 10.89
CA ASP A 131 0.06 -4.10 10.72
C ASP A 131 -0.39 -4.07 9.25
N ALA A 132 0.50 -4.29 8.27
CA ALA A 132 0.17 -4.25 6.86
C ALA A 132 0.11 -5.66 6.24
N TYR A 133 -0.70 -5.82 5.20
CA TYR A 133 -0.76 -7.04 4.40
C TYR A 133 0.56 -7.23 3.66
N SER A 134 1.23 -8.33 3.94
CA SER A 134 2.48 -8.70 3.28
C SER A 134 2.29 -9.70 2.12
N TYR A 135 1.20 -10.46 2.14
CA TYR A 135 0.80 -11.42 1.10
C TYR A 135 -0.73 -11.59 1.08
N PRO A 136 -1.32 -12.19 0.03
CA PRO A 136 -2.77 -12.16 -0.20
C PRO A 136 -3.68 -12.78 0.87
N LYS A 137 -3.16 -13.68 1.73
CA LYS A 137 -3.94 -14.33 2.80
C LYS A 137 -3.42 -13.95 4.21
N ASP A 138 -2.92 -12.73 4.36
CA ASP A 138 -2.39 -12.18 5.62
C ASP A 138 -3.47 -11.50 6.48
N ASP A 139 -4.69 -12.06 6.51
CA ASP A 139 -5.87 -11.38 7.05
C ASP A 139 -5.84 -11.21 8.57
N GLN A 140 -5.32 -12.21 9.29
CA GLN A 140 -5.43 -12.30 10.75
C GLN A 140 -4.74 -11.15 11.51
N THR A 141 -3.74 -10.52 10.90
CA THR A 141 -2.92 -9.48 11.56
C THR A 141 -2.97 -8.13 10.85
N SER A 142 -3.69 -8.04 9.73
CA SER A 142 -3.61 -6.90 8.81
C SER A 142 -4.96 -6.24 8.53
N THR A 143 -6.08 -6.86 8.93
CA THR A 143 -7.41 -6.23 8.88
C THR A 143 -7.74 -5.55 10.20
N PHE A 144 -8.15 -4.29 10.11
CA PHE A 144 -8.58 -3.49 11.24
C PHE A 144 -10.04 -3.09 11.06
N THR A 145 -10.76 -2.99 12.18
CA THR A 145 -12.19 -2.63 12.18
C THR A 145 -12.45 -1.44 13.09
N CYS A 146 -13.28 -0.52 12.61
CA CYS A 146 -13.87 0.55 13.42
C CYS A 146 -15.39 0.54 13.25
N LYS A 147 -16.10 1.29 14.11
CA LYS A 147 -17.55 1.50 13.94
C LYS A 147 -17.84 2.26 12.65
N GLY A 148 -18.93 1.93 11.99
CA GLY A 148 -19.40 2.59 10.78
C GLY A 148 -19.53 4.09 10.94
N GLY A 149 -19.08 4.83 9.93
CA GLY A 149 -19.08 6.30 9.93
C GLY A 149 -17.85 6.89 10.62
N THR A 150 -16.79 6.11 10.81
CA THR A 150 -15.52 6.61 11.34
C THR A 150 -14.84 7.48 10.28
N ASN A 151 -14.33 8.63 10.70
CA ASN A 151 -13.49 9.47 9.86
C ASN A 151 -12.05 8.99 9.99
N TYR A 152 -11.32 9.06 8.90
CA TYR A 152 -9.94 8.60 8.84
C TYR A 152 -9.02 9.66 8.27
N LYS A 153 -7.77 9.63 8.71
CA LYS A 153 -6.67 10.36 8.09
C LYS A 153 -5.73 9.38 7.40
N VAL A 154 -5.31 9.73 6.20
CA VAL A 154 -4.23 9.04 5.47
C VAL A 154 -3.12 10.06 5.28
N VAL A 155 -1.94 9.75 5.80
CA VAL A 155 -0.77 10.61 5.73
C VAL A 155 0.31 9.88 4.95
N PHE A 156 0.77 10.50 3.86
CA PHE A 156 1.94 10.07 3.11
C PHE A 156 3.16 10.75 3.71
N CYS A 157 4.24 10.00 3.92
CA CYS A 157 5.46 10.49 4.57
C CYS A 157 5.18 11.15 5.95
N PRO A 158 4.54 10.43 6.89
CA PRO A 158 4.28 10.94 8.23
C PRO A 158 5.55 11.15 9.05
#